data_AF-A0A1Z9BXE1-F1
#
_entry.id   AF-A0A1Z9BXE1-F1
#
_cell.length_a   1.000
_cell.length_b   1.000
_cell.length_c   1.000
_cell.angle_alpha   90.00
_cell.angle_beta   90.00
_cell.angle_gamma   90.00
#
_symmetry.space_group_name_H-M   'P 1'
#
loop_
_entity.id
_entity.type
_entity.pdbx_description
1 polymer ?
#
loop_
_entity_poly.entity_id
_entity_poly.type
_entity_poly.pdbx_seq_one_letter_code
_entity_poly.pdbx_strand_id
1 'polypeptide(L)' 'MANPGLEALLAVVKPAETDFLYFVSRNDGTHAFSVSYREHEEAVTQYQRRRRSRQRAAQKR' A
#
# COMPACT_ATOMS: atom_id res chain seq x y z
N MET A 1 -12.15 6.85 -14.60
CA MET A 1 -10.81 6.47 -15.08
C MET A 1 -10.09 7.75 -15.52
N ALA A 2 -8.76 7.83 -15.40
CA ALA A 2 -7.96 9.05 -15.60
C ALA A 2 -7.05 8.96 -16.84
N ASN A 3 -6.46 10.10 -17.26
CA ASN A 3 -5.48 10.16 -18.33
C ASN A 3 -4.06 9.94 -17.75
N PRO A 4 -3.34 8.85 -18.11
CA PRO A 4 -2.03 8.57 -17.55
C PRO A 4 -0.96 9.54 -18.07
N GLY A 5 -0.03 9.91 -17.18
CA GLY A 5 1.19 10.62 -17.56
C GLY A 5 2.21 9.72 -18.23
N LEU A 6 3.31 10.31 -18.72
CA LEU A 6 4.38 9.59 -19.40
C LEU A 6 5.02 8.52 -18.51
N GLU A 7 5.24 8.82 -17.24
CA GLU A 7 5.85 7.92 -16.26
C GLU A 7 4.97 6.69 -16.02
N ALA A 8 3.65 6.88 -15.98
CA ALA A 8 2.70 5.78 -15.85
C ALA A 8 2.72 4.86 -17.08
N LEU A 9 2.82 5.43 -18.29
CA LEU A 9 2.97 4.63 -19.51
C LEU A 9 4.29 3.85 -19.53
N LEU A 10 5.40 4.49 -19.12
CA LEU A 10 6.71 3.85 -19.03
C LEU A 10 6.71 2.68 -18.05
N ALA A 11 6.05 2.81 -16.90
CA ALA A 11 5.94 1.73 -15.91
C ALA A 11 5.18 0.51 -16.45
N VAL A 12 4.23 0.70 -17.38
CA VAL A 12 3.51 -0.40 -18.03
C VAL A 12 4.39 -1.12 -19.06
N VAL A 13 5.11 -0.37 -19.91
CA VAL A 13 5.94 -0.97 -20.96
C VAL A 13 7.28 -1.48 -20.47
N LYS A 14 7.77 -0.98 -19.33
CA LYS A 14 9.02 -1.36 -18.68
C LYS A 14 8.77 -1.54 -17.18
N PRO A 15 8.05 -2.60 -16.78
CA PRO A 15 7.80 -2.88 -15.38
C PRO A 15 9.09 -3.27 -14.66
N ALA A 16 9.12 -3.08 -13.34
CA ALA A 16 10.16 -3.65 -12.52
C ALA A 16 10.01 -5.19 -12.45
N GLU A 17 11.11 -5.92 -12.60
CA GLU A 17 11.12 -7.37 -12.42
C GLU A 17 11.10 -7.69 -10.92
N THR A 18 9.93 -8.06 -10.41
CA THR A 18 9.71 -8.39 -8.99
C THR A 18 8.62 -9.44 -8.85
N ASP A 19 8.67 -10.21 -7.77
CA ASP A 19 7.63 -11.21 -7.42
C ASP A 19 6.51 -10.63 -6.55
N PHE A 20 6.45 -9.31 -6.38
CA PHE A 20 5.48 -8.70 -5.48
C PHE A 20 4.05 -8.88 -5.99
N LEU A 21 3.20 -9.45 -5.15
CA LEU A 21 1.78 -9.68 -5.44
C LEU A 21 0.85 -8.75 -4.67
N TYR A 22 1.35 -8.15 -3.58
CA TYR A 22 0.55 -7.30 -2.71
C TYR A 22 1.31 -6.02 -2.36
N PHE A 23 0.56 -4.95 -2.11
CA PHE A 23 1.10 -3.72 -1.56
C PHE A 23 0.13 -3.08 -0.56
N VAL A 24 0.66 -2.36 0.42
CA VAL A 24 -0.13 -1.56 1.37
C VAL A 24 0.55 -0.22 1.59
N SER A 25 -0.25 0.86 1.65
CA SER A 25 0.28 2.19 1.99
C SER A 25 0.80 2.22 3.43
N ARG A 26 1.96 2.84 3.62
CA ARG A 26 2.54 3.12 4.95
C ARG A 26 1.96 4.39 5.59
N ASN A 27 1.06 5.10 4.89
CA ASN A 27 0.47 6.39 5.27
C ASN A 27 1.45 7.58 5.33
N ASP A 28 2.63 7.46 4.76
CA ASP A 28 3.67 8.50 4.68
C ASP A 28 4.00 8.89 3.22
N GLY A 29 3.17 8.47 2.26
CA GLY A 29 3.42 8.64 0.83
C GLY A 29 4.18 7.48 0.18
N THR A 30 4.57 6.46 0.95
CA THR A 30 5.24 5.26 0.45
C THR A 30 4.40 3.99 0.63
N HIS A 31 4.87 2.88 0.05
CA HIS A 31 4.20 1.59 0.07
C HIS A 31 5.14 0.50 0.59
N ALA A 32 4.59 -0.48 1.31
CA ALA A 32 5.23 -1.76 1.58
C ALA A 32 4.72 -2.78 0.56
N PHE A 33 5.63 -3.56 -0.03
CA PHE A 33 5.35 -4.61 -1.00
C PHE A 33 5.67 -5.98 -0.39
N SER A 34 4.93 -7.01 -0.79
CA SER A 34 5.08 -8.37 -0.27
C SER A 34 4.73 -9.42 -1.31
N VAL A 35 5.38 -10.58 -1.22
CA VAL A 35 5.19 -11.70 -2.16
C VAL A 35 4.13 -12.69 -1.67
N SER A 36 3.90 -12.74 -0.35
CA SER A 36 2.91 -13.63 0.25
C SER A 36 1.78 -12.88 0.95
N TYR A 37 0.62 -13.54 1.03
CA TYR A 37 -0.53 -12.99 1.74
C TYR A 37 -0.27 -12.79 3.24
N ARG A 38 0.54 -13.67 3.86
CA ARG A 38 0.89 -13.57 5.28
C ARG A 38 1.69 -12.29 5.58
N GLU A 39 2.72 -12.02 4.79
CA GLU A 39 3.49 -10.78 4.89
C GLU A 39 2.61 -9.54 4.67
N HIS A 40 1.66 -9.62 3.73
CA HIS A 40 0.71 -8.55 3.49
C HIS A 40 -0.19 -8.28 4.72
N GLU A 41 -0.75 -9.32 5.34
CA GLU A 41 -1.58 -9.20 6.56
C GLU A 41 -0.81 -8.57 7.73
N GLU A 42 0.47 -8.94 7.89
CA GLU A 42 1.37 -8.35 8.89
C GLU A 42 1.58 -6.86 8.62
N ALA A 43 1.89 -6.49 7.37
CA ALA A 43 2.06 -5.10 6.95
C ALA A 43 0.76 -4.28 7.09
N VAL A 44 -0.40 -4.83 6.74
CA VAL A 44 -1.71 -4.18 6.94
C VAL A 44 -1.97 -3.92 8.42
N THR A 45 -1.63 -4.88 9.28
CA THR A 45 -1.77 -4.74 10.72
C THR A 45 -0.88 -3.63 11.26
N GLN A 46 0.37 -3.56 10.78
CA GLN A 46 1.35 -2.54 11.15
C GLN A 46 0.92 -1.13 10.71
N TYR A 47 0.59 -0.95 9.43
CA TYR A 47 0.42 0.39 8.85
C TYR A 47 -1.01 0.92 8.93
N GLN A 48 -2.03 0.04 8.92
CA GLN A 48 -3.43 0.46 8.79
C GLN A 48 -4.28 0.20 10.04
N ARG A 49 -4.27 -1.02 10.60
CA ARG A 49 -5.21 -1.41 11.66
C ARG A 49 -4.97 -0.66 12.98
N ARG A 50 -3.70 -0.51 13.40
CA ARG A 50 -3.33 0.23 14.62
C ARG A 50 -3.67 1.72 14.56
N ARG A 51 -3.68 2.31 13.37
CA ARG A 51 -4.07 3.72 13.18
C ARG A 51 -5.59 3.88 13.25
N ARG A 52 -6.34 3.00 12.59
CA ARG A 52 -7.81 3.03 12.61
C ARG A 52 -8.37 2.88 14.02
N SER A 53 -7.78 2.03 14.87
CA SER A 53 -8.22 1.89 16.27
C SER A 53 -8.01 3.19 17.06
N ARG A 54 -6.87 3.86 16.90
CA ARG A 54 -6.58 5.17 17.52
C ARG A 54 -7.55 6.27 17.06
N GLN A 55 -7.81 6.36 15.76
CA GLN A 55 -8.76 7.35 15.20
C GLN A 55 -10.19 7.14 15.71
N ARG A 56 -10.65 5.88 15.76
CA ARG A 56 -12.00 5.56 16.29
C ARG A 56 -12.14 5.88 17.78
N ALA A 57 -11.08 5.69 18.57
CA ALA A 57 -11.09 6.06 19.99
C ALA A 57 -11.13 7.60 20.18
N ALA A 58 -10.46 8.36 19.33
CA ALA A 58 -10.47 9.82 19.37
C ALA A 58 -11.83 10.42 18.93
N GLN A 59 -12.52 9.81 17.97
CA GLN A 59 -13.82 10.27 17.46
C GLN A 59 -14.99 10.08 18.45
N LYS A 60 -14.83 9.22 19.46
CA LYS A 60 -15.86 8.91 20.47
C LYS A 60 -15.78 9.78 21.74
N ARG A 61 -14.88 10.76 21.75
CA ARG A 61 -14.75 11.77 22.80
C ARG A 61 -15.33 13.09 22.31
#